data_AF-A0A9D7H2K6-F1
#
_entry.id   AF-A0A9D7H2K6-F1
#
_cell.length_a   1.000
_cell.length_b   1.000
_cell.length_c   1.000
_cell.angle_alpha   90.00
_cell.angle_beta   90.00
_cell.angle_gamma   90.00
#
_symmetry.space_group_name_H-M   'P 1'
#
loop_
_entity.id
_entity.type
_entity.pdbx_description
1 polymer ?
#
loop_
_entity_poly.entity_id
_entity_poly.type
_entity_poly.pdbx_seq_one_letter_code
_entity_poly.pdbx_strand_id
1 'polypeptide(L)'
;MRPSHLGHVLGHVLAHARSRGLAPYGALLFVASGLLACGAGGGPTTSADGGSAASGGNGSSANGPGSPTGGNGSGGAKVIGHVTLLQSTSSANGSPTYKGQVSAGFGEGFASEPGSDCSTQTQGTCEVKVCNKVAGDVAPTGTPKSAGTISVLAKGQSGQPVTLSPNAEKRYITAEASSTAGPLMPPGAAFTIKASGGDVPAFEGTVDVGQAIQIVAPQFSALMMTTLPKGPLEIKWTGTTDHVWAYLSAESGQKIVAVTCTFDGGTSGTVPAAVMNLMGNTGAITLATEGAAQAKAGADIVDLKALVVVQAGVFTK
;
A
#
# COMPACT_ATOMS: atom_id res chain seq x y z
N MET A 1 -0.12 23.21 -30.77
CA MET A 1 -0.47 21.99 -29.99
C MET A 1 0.84 21.44 -29.41
N ARG A 2 1.10 21.68 -28.12
CA ARG A 2 2.32 21.21 -27.44
C ARG A 2 1.97 20.01 -26.55
N PRO A 3 2.63 18.84 -26.66
CA PRO A 3 2.44 17.73 -25.76
C PRO A 3 3.46 17.82 -24.61
N SER A 4 3.06 18.28 -23.43
CA SER A 4 3.99 18.40 -22.28
C SER A 4 3.39 18.06 -20.91
N HIS A 5 2.32 17.25 -20.83
CA HIS A 5 1.71 16.86 -19.53
C HIS A 5 1.49 15.36 -19.29
N LEU A 6 1.89 14.46 -20.21
CA LEU A 6 1.65 13.02 -20.02
C LEU A 6 2.53 12.34 -18.96
N GLY A 7 3.64 12.97 -18.55
CA GLY A 7 4.55 12.40 -17.54
C GLY A 7 4.06 12.47 -16.09
N HIS A 8 2.95 13.19 -15.82
CA HIS A 8 2.42 13.37 -14.46
C HIS A 8 1.38 12.31 -14.05
N VAL A 9 0.79 11.59 -15.01
CA VAL A 9 -0.37 10.72 -14.73
C VAL A 9 0.04 9.33 -14.21
N LEU A 10 1.18 8.78 -14.64
CA LEU A 10 1.80 7.62 -13.96
C LEU A 10 2.36 8.02 -12.58
N GLY A 11 2.59 9.32 -12.37
CA GLY A 11 2.90 9.89 -11.08
C GLY A 11 1.76 9.66 -10.10
N HIS A 12 0.50 9.94 -10.40
CA HIS A 12 -0.55 9.97 -9.37
C HIS A 12 -0.87 8.64 -8.68
N VAL A 13 -0.56 7.47 -9.27
CA VAL A 13 -0.65 6.16 -8.58
C VAL A 13 0.61 5.87 -7.73
N LEU A 14 1.71 6.58 -7.99
CA LEU A 14 3.00 6.50 -7.29
C LEU A 14 3.41 7.81 -6.56
N ALA A 15 2.57 8.85 -6.54
CA ALA A 15 2.90 10.23 -6.16
C ALA A 15 1.93 10.78 -5.12
N HIS A 16 1.55 9.94 -4.15
CA HIS A 16 1.40 10.43 -2.78
C HIS A 16 2.76 10.62 -2.06
N ALA A 17 3.89 10.45 -2.76
CA ALA A 17 5.24 10.66 -2.23
C ALA A 17 6.15 11.59 -3.07
N ARG A 18 5.60 12.48 -3.91
CA ARG A 18 6.40 13.51 -4.59
C ARG A 18 5.83 14.90 -4.37
N SER A 19 6.27 15.53 -3.29
CA SER A 19 6.35 17.00 -3.24
C SER A 19 7.72 17.43 -2.74
N ARG A 20 8.54 17.88 -3.68
CA ARG A 20 9.48 19.03 -3.64
C ARG A 20 10.61 18.80 -4.63
N GLY A 21 10.71 19.73 -5.57
CA GLY A 21 11.83 19.79 -6.50
C GLY A 21 13.13 20.06 -5.77
N LEU A 22 14.12 19.21 -6.01
CA LEU A 22 15.54 19.52 -5.94
C LEU A 22 16.22 18.83 -7.13
N ALA A 23 17.14 19.57 -7.75
CA ALA A 23 17.91 19.23 -8.94
C ALA A 23 18.87 18.02 -8.73
N PRO A 24 19.44 17.43 -9.80
CA PRO A 24 20.01 16.09 -9.78
C PRO A 24 21.45 16.09 -9.28
N TYR A 25 21.74 15.34 -8.23
CA TYR A 25 23.12 14.98 -7.87
C TYR A 25 23.19 13.58 -7.27
N GLY A 26 24.13 12.79 -7.79
CA GLY A 26 24.79 11.72 -7.05
C GLY A 26 24.16 10.34 -7.14
N ALA A 27 24.45 9.61 -8.22
CA ALA A 27 24.47 8.16 -8.18
C ALA A 27 25.51 7.71 -7.12
N LEU A 28 25.05 7.22 -5.97
CA LEU A 28 25.90 6.49 -5.04
C LEU A 28 25.77 4.99 -5.32
N LEU A 29 26.76 4.49 -6.04
CA LEU A 29 26.98 3.09 -6.32
C LEU A 29 27.36 2.38 -5.00
N PHE A 30 26.48 1.57 -4.42
CA PHE A 30 26.90 0.59 -3.41
C PHE A 30 27.23 -0.72 -4.13
N VAL A 31 28.52 -0.89 -4.44
CA VAL A 31 29.12 -2.19 -4.73
C VAL A 31 29.42 -2.83 -3.38
N ALA A 32 28.70 -3.88 -3.03
CA ALA A 32 29.12 -4.78 -1.96
C ALA A 32 29.67 -6.06 -2.59
N SER A 33 30.97 -6.06 -2.83
CA SER A 33 31.77 -7.28 -3.03
C SER A 33 31.78 -8.08 -1.72
N GLY A 34 31.59 -9.40 -1.84
CA GLY A 34 31.30 -10.27 -0.70
C GLY A 34 32.46 -10.60 0.23
N LEU A 35 32.14 -11.42 1.22
CA LEU A 35 33.09 -12.30 1.89
C LEU A 35 32.38 -13.62 2.21
N LEU A 36 32.88 -14.70 1.62
CA LEU A 36 32.70 -16.06 2.14
C LEU A 36 33.41 -16.13 3.50
N ALA A 37 32.70 -16.58 4.54
CA ALA A 37 33.31 -17.11 5.74
C ALA A 37 32.69 -18.47 6.05
N CYS A 38 33.51 -19.50 5.84
CA CYS A 38 33.29 -20.86 6.30
C CYS A 38 33.53 -20.89 7.82
N GLY A 39 32.59 -21.41 8.59
CA GLY A 39 32.71 -21.53 10.05
C GLY A 39 31.90 -22.69 10.57
N ALA A 40 32.57 -23.84 10.71
CA ALA A 40 32.07 -25.02 11.42
C ALA A 40 32.25 -24.85 12.93
N GLY A 41 31.33 -25.40 13.74
CA GLY A 41 31.65 -25.84 15.11
C GLY A 41 30.54 -25.74 16.15
N GLY A 42 30.08 -26.92 16.62
CA GLY A 42 29.53 -27.22 17.96
C GLY A 42 28.16 -26.63 18.29
N GLY A 43 27.19 -27.29 18.90
CA GLY A 43 27.08 -28.52 19.68
C GLY A 43 25.78 -28.38 20.51
N PRO A 44 25.07 -29.46 20.90
CA PRO A 44 23.72 -29.35 21.45
C PRO A 44 23.74 -29.09 22.96
N THR A 45 22.84 -28.24 23.45
CA THR A 45 22.47 -28.18 24.87
C THR A 45 20.98 -28.44 25.02
N THR A 46 20.69 -29.62 25.56
CA THR A 46 19.45 -30.04 26.19
C THR A 46 19.22 -29.30 27.51
N SER A 47 18.01 -28.80 27.75
CA SER A 47 17.47 -28.64 29.10
C SER A 47 15.99 -29.02 29.09
N ALA A 48 15.68 -29.98 29.96
CA ALA A 48 14.37 -30.56 30.22
C ALA A 48 13.65 -29.81 31.36
N ASP A 49 12.37 -30.20 31.53
CA ASP A 49 11.51 -30.05 32.72
C ASP A 49 11.06 -28.62 33.05
N GLY A 50 9.81 -28.34 33.44
CA GLY A 50 8.67 -29.12 33.90
C GLY A 50 7.78 -28.13 34.67
N GLY A 51 6.45 -28.30 34.71
CA GLY A 51 5.63 -27.36 35.48
C GLY A 51 4.12 -27.41 35.26
N SER A 52 3.52 -28.41 35.91
CA SER A 52 2.17 -28.54 36.46
C SER A 52 1.08 -27.47 36.29
N ALA A 53 -0.13 -28.02 36.14
CA ALA A 53 -1.45 -27.43 36.23
C ALA A 53 -1.72 -26.49 37.42
N ALA A 54 -2.61 -25.52 37.18
CA ALA A 54 -3.49 -24.96 38.21
C ALA A 54 -4.87 -24.66 37.62
N SER A 55 -5.87 -25.35 38.17
CA SER A 55 -7.30 -25.11 38.09
C SER A 55 -7.73 -23.95 38.99
N GLY A 56 -8.79 -23.23 38.61
CA GLY A 56 -9.73 -22.65 39.59
C GLY A 56 -10.13 -21.20 39.32
N GLY A 57 -11.44 -20.96 39.25
CA GLY A 57 -12.00 -19.62 39.42
C GLY A 57 -13.30 -19.34 38.67
N ASN A 58 -14.38 -20.07 38.96
CA ASN A 58 -15.74 -19.60 38.64
C ASN A 58 -16.11 -18.50 39.62
N GLY A 59 -16.07 -17.24 39.17
CA GLY A 59 -16.58 -16.08 39.88
C GLY A 59 -17.88 -15.60 39.25
N SER A 60 -19.02 -15.95 39.85
CA SER A 60 -20.32 -15.34 39.56
C SER A 60 -20.38 -13.98 40.27
N SER A 61 -20.53 -12.88 39.54
CA SER A 61 -20.82 -11.56 40.10
C SER A 61 -22.15 -11.03 39.58
N ALA A 62 -22.84 -10.38 40.51
CA ALA A 62 -24.26 -10.07 40.49
C ALA A 62 -24.68 -9.05 39.42
N ASN A 63 -25.83 -9.31 38.80
CA ASN A 63 -26.60 -8.34 38.05
C ASN A 63 -27.22 -7.32 39.01
N GLY A 64 -26.68 -6.11 39.04
CA GLY A 64 -27.33 -4.91 39.60
C GLY A 64 -27.49 -3.87 38.49
N PRO A 65 -28.68 -3.26 38.30
CA PRO A 65 -28.89 -2.23 37.29
C PRO A 65 -28.42 -0.88 37.85
N GLY A 66 -27.10 -0.70 37.93
CA GLY A 66 -26.49 0.62 38.12
C GLY A 66 -26.22 1.21 36.75
N SER A 67 -26.99 2.21 36.34
CA SER A 67 -26.75 2.98 35.11
C SER A 67 -25.39 3.69 35.24
N PRO A 68 -24.35 3.31 34.49
CA PRO A 68 -23.11 4.05 34.54
C PRO A 68 -23.35 5.40 33.86
N THR A 69 -23.24 6.48 34.63
CA THR A 69 -23.01 7.83 34.13
C THR A 69 -21.68 7.80 33.38
N GLY A 70 -21.74 7.44 32.09
CA GLY A 70 -20.61 7.42 31.19
C GLY A 70 -20.06 8.83 31.08
N GLY A 71 -18.90 9.07 31.71
CA GLY A 71 -18.12 10.25 31.41
C GLY A 71 -17.77 10.21 29.92
N ASN A 72 -18.09 11.28 29.20
CA ASN A 72 -17.49 11.58 27.91
C ASN A 72 -15.99 11.79 28.16
N GLY A 73 -15.24 10.69 28.32
CA GLY A 73 -13.81 10.74 28.14
C GLY A 73 -13.59 11.28 26.74
N SER A 74 -12.91 12.40 26.61
CA SER A 74 -12.45 12.88 25.32
C SER A 74 -11.47 11.82 24.80
N GLY A 75 -12.00 10.79 24.13
CA GLY A 75 -11.19 9.82 23.43
C GLY A 75 -10.29 10.63 22.52
N GLY A 76 -8.99 10.57 22.78
CA GLY A 76 -8.00 11.26 21.96
C GLY A 76 -8.27 10.97 20.49
N ALA A 77 -7.98 11.94 19.62
CA ALA A 77 -8.17 11.75 18.19
C ALA A 77 -7.47 10.46 17.75
N LYS A 78 -8.23 9.54 17.13
CA LYS A 78 -7.72 8.26 16.66
C LYS A 78 -6.62 8.48 15.63
N VAL A 79 -5.47 7.84 15.78
CA VAL A 79 -4.42 7.87 14.76
C VAL A 79 -4.73 6.82 13.71
N ILE A 80 -4.62 7.20 12.44
CA ILE A 80 -4.67 6.27 11.31
C ILE A 80 -3.26 6.15 10.75
N GLY A 81 -2.81 4.92 10.52
CA GLY A 81 -1.49 4.62 10.01
C GLY A 81 -1.54 3.64 8.84
N HIS A 82 -0.61 3.76 7.90
CA HIS A 82 -0.38 2.77 6.86
C HIS A 82 1.11 2.54 6.61
N VAL A 83 1.44 1.32 6.22
CA VAL A 83 2.75 0.95 5.64
C VAL A 83 2.48 0.18 4.35
N THR A 84 3.00 0.68 3.23
CA THR A 84 2.78 0.11 1.91
C THR A 84 4.09 -0.32 1.27
N LEU A 85 4.13 -1.58 0.87
CA LEU A 85 5.14 -2.16 0.01
C LEU A 85 4.60 -2.17 -1.41
N LEU A 86 5.29 -1.54 -2.35
CA LEU A 86 4.88 -1.48 -3.75
C LEU A 86 5.98 -2.04 -4.64
N GLN A 87 5.64 -2.93 -5.56
CA GLN A 87 6.53 -3.38 -6.63
C GLN A 87 5.89 -3.12 -7.97
N SER A 88 6.67 -2.59 -8.90
CA SER A 88 6.32 -2.51 -10.32
C SER A 88 7.40 -3.15 -11.16
N THR A 89 7.04 -3.66 -12.33
CA THR A 89 7.98 -4.21 -13.29
C THR A 89 8.00 -3.35 -14.54
N SER A 90 9.19 -2.97 -15.00
CA SER A 90 9.38 -2.27 -16.27
C SER A 90 10.21 -3.12 -17.21
N SER A 91 9.73 -3.30 -18.44
CA SER A 91 10.43 -4.06 -19.51
C SER A 91 11.01 -3.15 -20.60
N ALA A 92 11.11 -1.84 -20.36
CA ALA A 92 11.47 -0.85 -21.38
C ALA A 92 12.83 -1.10 -22.06
N ASN A 93 13.74 -1.83 -21.42
CA ASN A 93 15.09 -2.12 -21.92
C ASN A 93 15.30 -3.59 -22.33
N GLY A 94 14.22 -4.32 -22.66
CA GLY A 94 14.28 -5.72 -23.09
C GLY A 94 14.52 -6.74 -21.97
N SER A 95 15.01 -6.32 -20.81
CA SER A 95 15.05 -7.12 -19.57
C SER A 95 14.14 -6.52 -18.50
N PRO A 96 13.42 -7.34 -17.72
CA PRO A 96 12.58 -6.84 -16.64
C PRO A 96 13.44 -6.18 -15.56
N THR A 97 13.10 -4.95 -15.20
CA THR A 97 13.61 -4.26 -14.03
C THR A 97 12.49 -4.15 -13.01
N TYR A 98 12.69 -4.75 -11.85
CA TYR A 98 11.75 -4.71 -10.72
C TYR A 98 12.08 -3.49 -9.87
N LYS A 99 11.12 -2.60 -9.68
CA LYS A 99 11.23 -1.41 -8.83
C LYS A 99 10.36 -1.61 -7.61
N GLY A 100 10.98 -1.56 -6.44
CA GLY A 100 10.34 -1.69 -5.14
C GLY A 100 10.32 -0.34 -4.44
N GLN A 101 9.26 -0.09 -3.69
CA GLN A 101 9.12 1.07 -2.83
C GLN A 101 8.53 0.65 -1.48
N VAL A 102 8.99 1.30 -0.42
CA VAL A 102 8.39 1.20 0.91
C VAL A 102 8.02 2.61 1.35
N SER A 103 6.73 2.83 1.62
CA SER A 103 6.20 4.10 2.12
C SER A 103 5.42 3.87 3.41
N ALA A 104 5.34 4.92 4.23
CA ALA A 104 4.55 4.89 5.45
C ALA A 104 4.00 6.29 5.74
N GLY A 105 2.87 6.34 6.44
CA GLY A 105 2.25 7.59 6.86
C GLY A 105 1.34 7.38 8.05
N PHE A 106 1.40 8.31 9.00
CA PHE A 106 0.58 8.28 10.20
C PHE A 106 0.06 9.67 10.53
N GLY A 107 -1.17 9.75 11.03
CA GLY A 107 -1.56 10.87 11.84
C GLY A 107 -3.02 10.95 12.23
N GLU A 108 -3.34 12.05 12.90
CA GLU A 108 -4.70 12.38 13.37
C GLU A 108 -5.40 13.25 12.33
N GLY A 109 -6.69 13.03 12.12
CA GLY A 109 -7.46 13.83 11.17
C GLY A 109 -6.96 13.70 9.73
N PHE A 110 -6.12 12.70 9.44
CA PHE A 110 -6.03 12.15 8.09
C PHE A 110 -7.38 11.50 7.81
N ALA A 111 -8.36 12.32 7.41
CA ALA A 111 -9.31 11.85 6.42
C ALA A 111 -8.43 11.24 5.34
N SER A 112 -8.78 10.04 4.89
CA SER A 112 -7.89 9.14 4.15
C SER A 112 -7.22 9.76 2.94
N GLU A 113 -7.56 10.98 2.51
CA GLU A 113 -7.04 11.62 1.32
C GLU A 113 -7.23 13.16 1.27
N PRO A 114 -6.46 13.85 0.41
CA PRO A 114 -6.48 15.31 0.24
C PRO A 114 -7.79 15.84 -0.37
N GLY A 115 -8.30 16.92 0.22
CA GLY A 115 -9.49 17.66 -0.20
C GLY A 115 -10.67 17.45 0.74
N SER A 116 -11.08 18.51 1.45
CA SER A 116 -12.29 18.53 2.27
C SER A 116 -13.59 18.31 1.47
N ASP A 117 -13.50 18.27 0.14
CA ASP A 117 -14.63 18.27 -0.78
C ASP A 117 -14.68 17.01 -1.66
N CYS A 118 -14.18 15.89 -1.15
CA CYS A 118 -14.32 14.63 -1.83
C CYS A 118 -15.58 13.89 -1.37
N SER A 119 -16.40 13.44 -2.32
CA SER A 119 -17.45 12.46 -2.04
C SER A 119 -16.94 11.06 -2.35
N THR A 120 -17.26 10.12 -1.45
CA THR A 120 -17.02 8.69 -1.66
C THR A 120 -18.35 7.99 -1.81
N GLN A 121 -18.46 7.09 -2.79
CA GLN A 121 -19.61 6.23 -3.00
C GLN A 121 -19.17 4.82 -3.37
N THR A 122 -19.88 3.81 -2.90
CA THR A 122 -19.62 2.42 -3.26
C THR A 122 -20.58 1.97 -4.36
N GLN A 123 -20.03 1.33 -5.39
CA GLN A 123 -20.76 0.81 -6.55
C GLN A 123 -20.30 -0.63 -6.80
N GLY A 124 -20.99 -1.60 -6.21
CA GLY A 124 -20.57 -3.00 -6.24
C GLY A 124 -19.24 -3.19 -5.50
N THR A 125 -18.26 -3.79 -6.17
CA THR A 125 -16.90 -4.01 -5.64
C THR A 125 -15.98 -2.79 -5.75
N CYS A 126 -16.50 -1.67 -6.28
CA CYS A 126 -15.73 -0.47 -6.52
C CYS A 126 -16.10 0.64 -5.53
N GLU A 127 -15.12 1.20 -4.86
CA GLU A 127 -15.20 2.50 -4.21
C GLU A 127 -14.86 3.59 -5.23
N VAL A 128 -15.77 4.54 -5.43
CA VAL A 128 -15.57 5.70 -6.30
C VAL A 128 -15.44 6.92 -5.44
N LYS A 129 -14.36 7.65 -5.69
CA LYS A 129 -14.06 8.89 -5.04
C LYS A 129 -14.00 10.02 -6.05
N VAL A 130 -14.74 11.10 -5.78
CA VAL A 130 -14.82 12.27 -6.65
C VAL A 130 -14.43 13.50 -5.85
N CYS A 131 -13.31 14.12 -6.23
CA CYS A 131 -12.77 15.30 -5.57
C CYS A 131 -12.88 16.53 -6.46
N ASN A 132 -13.17 17.68 -5.85
CA ASN A 132 -12.92 18.97 -6.50
C ASN A 132 -11.42 19.17 -6.73
N LYS A 133 -11.05 19.62 -7.93
CA LYS A 133 -9.72 20.13 -8.21
C LYS A 133 -9.59 21.45 -7.47
N VAL A 134 -8.82 21.43 -6.40
CA VAL A 134 -8.41 22.61 -5.66
C VAL A 134 -7.28 23.30 -6.41
N ALA A 135 -7.31 24.64 -6.46
CA ALA A 135 -6.24 25.41 -7.09
C ALA A 135 -4.98 25.32 -6.22
N GLY A 136 -4.05 24.45 -6.60
CA GLY A 136 -2.79 24.20 -5.90
C GLY A 136 -2.77 22.85 -5.18
N ASP A 137 -1.56 22.38 -4.87
CA ASP A 137 -1.34 21.15 -4.11
C ASP A 137 -1.81 21.38 -2.66
N VAL A 138 -3.04 20.95 -2.35
CA VAL A 138 -3.52 20.98 -0.97
C VAL A 138 -2.75 19.93 -0.18
N ALA A 139 -1.89 20.39 0.70
CA ALA A 139 -1.22 19.52 1.65
C ALA A 139 -2.28 18.74 2.45
N PRO A 140 -2.06 17.43 2.71
CA PRO A 140 -2.98 16.66 3.54
C PRO A 140 -3.21 17.38 4.87
N THR A 141 -4.47 17.55 5.24
CA THR A 141 -4.91 18.41 6.36
C THR A 141 -4.84 17.75 7.74
N GLY A 142 -4.14 16.63 7.87
CA GLY A 142 -3.92 15.94 9.14
C GLY A 142 -2.66 16.38 9.86
N THR A 143 -2.61 16.20 11.19
CA THR A 143 -1.39 16.41 11.98
C THR A 143 -0.51 15.17 11.86
N PRO A 144 0.67 15.23 11.20
CA PRO A 144 1.55 14.08 11.05
C PRO A 144 2.00 13.53 12.41
N LYS A 145 2.08 12.20 12.50
CA LYS A 145 2.54 11.47 13.69
C LYS A 145 3.70 10.55 13.30
N SER A 146 4.57 10.28 14.25
CA SER A 146 5.71 9.38 14.09
C SER A 146 5.41 8.04 14.76
N ALA A 147 5.66 6.94 14.06
CA ALA A 147 5.74 5.58 14.63
C ALA A 147 7.19 5.16 14.96
N GLY A 148 8.13 6.11 15.00
CA GLY A 148 9.56 5.83 15.15
C GLY A 148 10.16 5.25 13.86
N THR A 149 11.26 4.50 13.99
CA THR A 149 11.89 3.82 12.86
C THR A 149 11.08 2.59 12.47
N ILE A 150 10.74 2.48 11.18
CA ILE A 150 10.04 1.34 10.60
C ILE A 150 11.09 0.47 9.91
N SER A 151 11.07 -0.83 10.18
CA SER A 151 11.90 -1.83 9.53
C SER A 151 11.03 -2.84 8.81
N VAL A 152 11.41 -3.17 7.57
CA VAL A 152 10.73 -4.16 6.75
C VAL A 152 11.73 -5.23 6.35
N LEU A 153 11.41 -6.48 6.64
CA LEU A 153 12.24 -7.64 6.30
C LEU A 153 11.39 -8.77 5.75
N ALA A 154 11.86 -9.41 4.67
CA ALA A 154 11.25 -10.64 4.18
C ALA A 154 11.37 -11.75 5.25
N LYS A 155 10.25 -12.40 5.57
CA LYS A 155 10.18 -13.43 6.61
C LYS A 155 11.12 -14.59 6.29
N GLY A 156 11.93 -14.98 7.26
CA GLY A 156 12.89 -16.09 7.11
C GLY A 156 14.16 -15.73 6.32
N GLN A 157 14.36 -14.46 5.93
CA GLN A 157 15.59 -14.03 5.29
C GLN A 157 16.56 -13.40 6.30
N SER A 158 17.83 -13.80 6.23
CA SER A 158 18.93 -13.12 6.91
C SER A 158 19.46 -12.01 6.00
N GLY A 159 18.89 -10.82 6.12
CA GLY A 159 19.28 -9.65 5.33
C GLY A 159 19.19 -8.37 6.14
N GLN A 160 19.75 -7.29 5.61
CA GLN A 160 19.53 -5.96 6.18
C GLN A 160 18.08 -5.52 5.86
N PRO A 161 17.28 -5.13 6.87
CA PRO A 161 15.93 -4.66 6.64
C PRO A 161 15.95 -3.34 5.88
N VAL A 162 14.90 -3.07 5.10
CA VAL A 162 14.63 -1.73 4.60
C VAL A 162 14.12 -0.89 5.76
N THR A 163 14.78 0.22 6.06
CA THR A 163 14.43 1.09 7.18
C THR A 163 13.90 2.43 6.70
N LEU A 164 12.76 2.86 7.25
CA LEU A 164 12.23 4.22 7.10
C LEU A 164 12.38 4.95 8.44
N SER A 165 12.90 6.18 8.39
CA SER A 165 12.96 7.06 9.56
C SER A 165 12.12 8.32 9.30
N PRO A 166 11.38 8.80 10.31
CA PRO A 166 10.64 10.04 10.19
C PRO A 166 11.61 11.23 10.18
N ASN A 167 11.30 12.25 9.40
CA ASN A 167 12.01 13.53 9.43
C ASN A 167 11.54 14.41 10.62
N ALA A 168 12.04 15.64 10.71
CA ALA A 168 11.67 16.58 11.78
C ALA A 168 10.15 16.90 11.80
N GLU A 169 9.48 16.86 10.65
CA GLU A 169 8.02 17.04 10.52
C GLU A 169 7.22 15.73 10.69
N LYS A 170 7.85 14.67 11.20
CA LYS A 170 7.23 13.35 11.43
C LYS A 170 6.72 12.68 10.15
N ARG A 171 7.31 13.01 9.00
CA ARG A 171 6.99 12.41 7.70
C ARG A 171 8.05 11.39 7.31
N TYR A 172 7.64 10.30 6.68
CA TYR A 172 8.54 9.28 6.16
C TYR A 172 8.85 9.55 4.69
N ILE A 173 10.13 9.51 4.36
CA ILE A 173 10.59 9.55 2.96
C ILE A 173 10.51 8.12 2.42
N THR A 174 9.89 7.95 1.25
CA THR A 174 9.81 6.64 0.57
C THR A 174 11.21 6.09 0.32
N ALA A 175 11.45 4.84 0.74
CA ALA A 175 12.64 4.11 0.33
C ALA A 175 12.36 3.41 -1.00
N GLU A 176 13.32 3.45 -1.92
CA GLU A 176 13.23 2.82 -3.23
C GLU A 176 14.36 1.82 -3.43
N ALA A 177 14.08 0.73 -4.13
CA ALA A 177 15.06 -0.27 -4.54
C ALA A 177 14.78 -0.73 -5.97
N SER A 178 15.81 -1.26 -6.64
CA SER A 178 15.64 -1.86 -7.95
C SER A 178 16.48 -3.12 -8.11
N SER A 179 15.96 -4.09 -8.86
CA SER A 179 16.63 -5.37 -9.14
C SER A 179 16.38 -5.78 -10.60
N THR A 180 17.42 -6.33 -11.23
CA THR A 180 17.33 -7.05 -12.51
C THR A 180 17.52 -8.56 -12.33
N ALA A 181 17.89 -9.02 -11.12
CA ALA A 181 18.11 -10.43 -10.82
C ALA A 181 16.79 -11.18 -10.53
N GLY A 182 15.72 -10.45 -10.22
CA GLY A 182 14.40 -11.01 -9.92
C GLY A 182 13.53 -10.05 -9.10
N PRO A 183 12.27 -10.43 -8.84
CA PRO A 183 11.35 -9.65 -8.01
C PRO A 183 11.92 -9.38 -6.61
N LEU A 184 11.77 -8.14 -6.14
CA LEU A 184 12.07 -7.74 -4.76
C LEU A 184 11.01 -8.28 -3.79
N MET A 185 9.78 -8.41 -4.28
CA MET A 185 8.65 -9.05 -3.62
C MET A 185 8.20 -10.25 -4.46
N PRO A 186 8.77 -11.44 -4.23
CA PRO A 186 8.29 -12.65 -4.89
C PRO A 186 6.83 -12.92 -4.52
N PRO A 187 6.01 -13.42 -5.46
CA PRO A 187 4.64 -13.81 -5.18
C PRO A 187 4.53 -14.81 -4.02
N GLY A 188 3.58 -14.60 -3.11
CA GLY A 188 3.41 -15.43 -1.91
C GLY A 188 4.46 -15.27 -0.82
N ALA A 189 5.46 -14.38 -0.99
CA ALA A 189 6.41 -14.06 0.07
C ALA A 189 5.71 -13.32 1.22
N ALA A 190 6.20 -13.48 2.44
CA ALA A 190 5.71 -12.75 3.61
C ALA A 190 6.75 -11.70 4.05
N PHE A 191 6.29 -10.52 4.45
CA PHE A 191 7.14 -9.44 4.98
C PHE A 191 6.74 -9.08 6.40
N THR A 192 7.72 -9.06 7.29
CA THR A 192 7.56 -8.58 8.67
C THR A 192 7.86 -7.09 8.71
N ILE A 193 6.94 -6.32 9.27
CA ILE A 193 7.03 -4.87 9.44
C ILE A 193 7.05 -4.59 10.94
N LYS A 194 8.10 -3.92 11.42
CA LYS A 194 8.22 -3.51 12.84
C LYS A 194 8.45 -2.02 12.92
N ALA A 195 7.75 -1.35 13.83
CA ALA A 195 7.96 0.05 14.16
C ALA A 195 8.44 0.19 15.60
N SER A 196 9.47 1.02 15.83
CA SER A 196 10.06 1.21 17.16
C SER A 196 9.16 1.97 18.14
N GLY A 197 8.11 2.63 17.66
CA GLY A 197 7.22 3.48 18.42
C GLY A 197 7.66 4.95 18.45
N GLY A 198 6.69 5.84 18.74
CA GLY A 198 6.84 7.29 18.79
C GLY A 198 5.57 7.93 19.34
N ASP A 199 4.93 8.82 18.57
CA ASP A 199 3.56 9.24 18.85
C ASP A 199 2.56 8.08 18.65
N VAL A 200 2.86 7.19 17.70
CA VAL A 200 2.16 5.92 17.51
C VAL A 200 2.90 4.86 18.30
N PRO A 201 2.22 4.04 19.13
CA PRO A 201 2.86 2.96 19.87
C PRO A 201 3.63 2.00 18.95
N ALA A 202 4.65 1.34 19.49
CA ALA A 202 5.37 0.31 18.76
C ALA A 202 4.41 -0.80 18.28
N PHE A 203 4.67 -1.35 17.10
CA PHE A 203 3.87 -2.42 16.53
C PHE A 203 4.71 -3.37 15.69
N GLU A 204 4.19 -4.57 15.51
CA GLU A 204 4.70 -5.57 14.59
C GLU A 204 3.54 -6.22 13.85
N GLY A 205 3.72 -6.44 12.56
CA GLY A 205 2.78 -7.20 11.74
C GLY A 205 3.47 -7.90 10.59
N THR A 206 2.75 -8.81 9.96
CA THR A 206 3.19 -9.50 8.76
C THR A 206 2.17 -9.25 7.67
N VAL A 207 2.65 -9.01 6.45
CA VAL A 207 1.82 -8.92 5.25
C VAL A 207 2.35 -9.88 4.21
N ASP A 208 1.45 -10.66 3.62
CA ASP A 208 1.78 -11.58 2.55
C ASP A 208 1.68 -10.85 1.21
N VAL A 209 2.55 -11.19 0.26
CA VAL A 209 2.50 -10.68 -1.10
C VAL A 209 1.48 -11.51 -1.87
N GLY A 210 0.60 -10.84 -2.61
CA GLY A 210 -0.36 -11.50 -3.49
C GLY A 210 0.31 -12.48 -4.47
N GLN A 211 -0.45 -13.47 -4.92
CA GLN A 211 0.02 -14.47 -5.87
C GLN A 211 0.28 -13.87 -7.25
N ALA A 212 1.04 -14.58 -8.09
CA ALA A 212 1.29 -14.12 -9.45
C ALA A 212 0.03 -14.25 -10.28
N ILE A 213 -0.38 -13.16 -10.91
CA ILE A 213 -1.39 -13.19 -11.98
C ILE A 213 -0.83 -12.60 -13.26
N GLN A 214 -1.47 -12.95 -14.37
CA GLN A 214 -1.25 -12.28 -15.65
C GLN A 214 -2.58 -11.71 -16.13
N ILE A 215 -2.61 -10.41 -16.39
CA ILE A 215 -3.81 -9.79 -16.99
C ILE A 215 -3.93 -10.26 -18.43
N VAL A 216 -5.12 -10.78 -18.77
CA VAL A 216 -5.52 -11.23 -20.12
C VAL A 216 -6.33 -10.14 -20.83
N ALA A 217 -7.13 -9.38 -20.10
CA ALA A 217 -7.85 -8.23 -20.62
C ALA A 217 -8.16 -7.23 -19.50
N PRO A 218 -8.27 -5.92 -19.79
CA PRO A 218 -7.79 -5.28 -21.02
C PRO A 218 -6.26 -5.33 -21.14
N GLN A 219 -5.74 -5.41 -22.36
CA GLN A 219 -4.29 -5.31 -22.61
C GLN A 219 -3.92 -3.84 -22.84
N PHE A 220 -3.05 -3.32 -21.97
CA PHE A 220 -2.43 -2.02 -22.14
C PHE A 220 -1.09 -2.14 -22.84
N SER A 221 -0.92 -1.38 -23.93
CA SER A 221 0.38 -1.15 -24.54
C SER A 221 1.05 0.04 -23.88
N ALA A 222 2.32 -0.08 -23.52
CA ALA A 222 3.10 1.04 -22.99
C ALA A 222 3.23 2.21 -23.99
N LEU A 223 3.00 1.96 -25.29
CA LEU A 223 3.17 2.93 -26.37
C LEU A 223 1.86 3.53 -26.88
N MET A 224 0.71 2.99 -26.49
CA MET A 224 -0.58 3.39 -27.06
C MET A 224 -1.63 3.60 -25.97
N MET A 225 -2.42 4.65 -26.14
CA MET A 225 -3.62 4.84 -25.34
C MET A 225 -4.63 3.75 -25.70
N THR A 226 -5.11 3.04 -24.70
CA THR A 226 -6.13 2.00 -24.90
C THR A 226 -7.52 2.63 -24.78
N THR A 227 -8.38 2.44 -25.78
CA THR A 227 -9.77 2.89 -25.65
C THR A 227 -10.55 1.91 -24.79
N LEU A 228 -11.03 2.36 -23.63
CA LEU A 228 -11.88 1.57 -22.76
C LEU A 228 -13.33 1.59 -23.26
N PRO A 229 -14.11 0.53 -22.99
CA PRO A 229 -15.51 0.47 -23.39
C PRO A 229 -16.34 1.57 -22.70
N LYS A 230 -17.41 2.01 -23.38
CA LYS A 230 -18.41 2.91 -22.79
C LYS A 230 -19.32 2.23 -21.76
N GLY A 231 -19.36 0.90 -21.77
CA GLY A 231 -20.13 0.06 -20.85
C GLY A 231 -19.32 -0.43 -19.64
N PRO A 232 -19.70 -1.57 -19.03
CA PRO A 232 -18.89 -2.17 -17.98
C PRO A 232 -17.51 -2.56 -18.54
N LEU A 233 -16.48 -2.40 -17.72
CA LEU A 233 -15.13 -2.85 -18.04
C LEU A 233 -14.88 -4.20 -17.39
N GLU A 234 -14.75 -5.22 -18.22
CA GLU A 234 -14.36 -6.57 -17.78
C GLU A 234 -12.82 -6.66 -17.72
N ILE A 235 -12.30 -7.06 -16.56
CA ILE A 235 -10.89 -7.34 -16.31
C ILE A 235 -10.76 -8.85 -16.17
N LYS A 236 -9.88 -9.48 -16.93
CA LYS A 236 -9.61 -10.92 -16.90
C LYS A 236 -8.16 -11.18 -16.57
N TRP A 237 -7.90 -12.22 -15.80
CA TRP A 237 -6.54 -12.65 -15.47
C TRP A 237 -6.43 -14.17 -15.41
N THR A 238 -5.19 -14.67 -15.53
CA THR A 238 -4.82 -16.04 -15.17
C THR A 238 -4.05 -16.05 -13.86
N GLY A 239 -3.92 -17.24 -13.26
CA GLY A 239 -3.37 -17.42 -11.92
C GLY A 239 -4.45 -17.45 -10.85
N THR A 240 -4.12 -18.00 -9.70
CA THR A 240 -4.96 -17.98 -8.50
C THR A 240 -4.50 -16.81 -7.66
N THR A 241 -5.41 -15.93 -7.27
CA THR A 241 -5.13 -14.87 -6.30
C THR A 241 -6.32 -14.71 -5.38
N ASP A 242 -6.04 -14.30 -4.15
CA ASP A 242 -7.09 -13.99 -3.19
C ASP A 242 -7.76 -12.66 -3.56
N HIS A 243 -6.97 -11.68 -4.00
CA HIS A 243 -7.44 -10.33 -4.34
C HIS A 243 -6.76 -9.76 -5.59
N VAL A 244 -7.56 -9.20 -6.51
CA VAL A 244 -7.10 -8.29 -7.57
C VAL A 244 -7.58 -6.89 -7.26
N TRP A 245 -6.63 -5.96 -7.21
CA TRP A 245 -6.87 -4.55 -7.00
C TRP A 245 -6.77 -3.80 -8.33
N ALA A 246 -7.83 -3.11 -8.70
CA ALA A 246 -7.86 -2.24 -9.87
C ALA A 246 -8.07 -0.80 -9.43
N TYR A 247 -7.15 0.07 -9.80
CA TYR A 247 -7.23 1.49 -9.58
C TYR A 247 -7.32 2.24 -10.88
N LEU A 248 -8.34 3.06 -11.04
CA LEU A 248 -8.52 3.94 -12.18
C LEU A 248 -8.55 5.37 -11.70
N SER A 249 -7.85 6.26 -12.39
CA SER A 249 -7.91 7.71 -12.13
C SER A 249 -8.10 8.47 -13.43
N ALA A 250 -9.02 9.44 -13.44
CA ALA A 250 -9.20 10.36 -14.55
C ALA A 250 -9.47 11.77 -14.04
N GLU A 251 -9.08 12.75 -14.85
CA GLU A 251 -9.50 14.13 -14.67
C GLU A 251 -10.69 14.43 -15.59
N SER A 252 -11.71 15.09 -15.05
CA SER A 252 -12.90 15.53 -15.78
C SER A 252 -13.22 16.98 -15.42
N GLY A 253 -12.71 17.92 -16.21
CA GLY A 253 -12.84 19.35 -15.94
C GLY A 253 -12.20 19.75 -14.61
N GLN A 254 -13.04 20.19 -13.66
CA GLN A 254 -12.61 20.58 -12.30
C GLN A 254 -12.75 19.44 -11.29
N LYS A 255 -12.85 18.19 -11.74
CA LYS A 255 -12.99 17.01 -10.88
C LYS A 255 -11.86 16.02 -11.13
N ILE A 256 -11.40 15.40 -10.05
CA ILE A 256 -10.54 14.23 -10.08
C ILE A 256 -11.39 13.05 -9.63
N VAL A 257 -11.47 12.02 -10.46
CA VAL A 257 -12.19 10.78 -10.14
C VAL A 257 -11.15 9.70 -9.92
N ALA A 258 -11.15 9.09 -8.73
CA ALA A 258 -10.39 7.91 -8.40
C ALA A 258 -11.36 6.76 -8.13
N VAL A 259 -11.08 5.59 -8.67
CA VAL A 259 -11.88 4.40 -8.54
C VAL A 259 -10.97 3.30 -8.05
N THR A 260 -11.34 2.67 -6.96
CA THR A 260 -10.66 1.52 -6.40
C THR A 260 -11.63 0.34 -6.41
N CYS A 261 -11.35 -0.69 -7.19
CA CYS A 261 -12.13 -1.93 -7.20
C CYS A 261 -11.29 -3.07 -6.64
N THR A 262 -11.90 -3.88 -5.79
CA THR A 262 -11.28 -5.09 -5.24
C THR A 262 -12.08 -6.30 -5.68
N PHE A 263 -11.43 -7.25 -6.34
CA PHE A 263 -12.07 -8.47 -6.80
C PHE A 263 -11.52 -9.66 -6.03
N ASP A 264 -12.40 -10.32 -5.30
CA ASP A 264 -12.04 -11.45 -4.44
C ASP A 264 -12.22 -12.77 -5.20
N GLY A 265 -11.14 -13.54 -5.30
CA GLY A 265 -11.11 -14.81 -6.02
C GLY A 265 -11.42 -14.73 -7.52
N GLY A 266 -11.52 -15.91 -8.15
CA GLY A 266 -11.87 -16.05 -9.56
C GLY A 266 -10.77 -15.65 -10.56
N THR A 267 -11.17 -15.49 -11.82
CA THR A 267 -10.29 -15.16 -12.96
C THR A 267 -10.76 -13.91 -13.72
N SER A 268 -11.72 -13.19 -13.17
CA SER A 268 -12.28 -11.99 -13.78
C SER A 268 -13.01 -11.12 -12.77
N GLY A 269 -13.02 -9.82 -13.03
CA GLY A 269 -13.74 -8.80 -12.27
C GLY A 269 -14.36 -7.79 -13.23
N THR A 270 -15.46 -7.15 -12.81
CA THR A 270 -16.17 -6.18 -13.65
C THR A 270 -16.29 -4.85 -12.94
N VAL A 271 -15.76 -3.79 -13.55
CA VAL A 271 -16.01 -2.41 -13.14
C VAL A 271 -17.38 -1.99 -13.69
N PRO A 272 -18.35 -1.60 -12.84
CA PRO A 272 -19.70 -1.29 -13.30
C PRO A 272 -19.74 -0.13 -14.31
N ALA A 273 -20.69 -0.19 -15.23
CA ALA A 273 -20.87 0.86 -16.24
C ALA A 273 -21.10 2.25 -15.62
N ALA A 274 -21.81 2.32 -14.49
CA ALA A 274 -22.05 3.56 -13.74
C ALA A 274 -20.72 4.21 -13.31
N VAL A 275 -19.75 3.40 -12.88
CA VAL A 275 -18.41 3.86 -12.50
C VAL A 275 -17.63 4.31 -13.74
N MET A 276 -17.65 3.51 -14.81
CA MET A 276 -17.00 3.86 -16.07
C MET A 276 -17.58 5.16 -16.69
N ASN A 277 -18.83 5.51 -16.42
CA ASN A 277 -19.46 6.76 -16.85
C ASN A 277 -19.00 8.00 -16.09
N LEU A 278 -18.39 7.84 -14.90
CA LEU A 278 -17.79 8.95 -14.15
C LEU A 278 -16.37 9.25 -14.62
N MET A 279 -15.70 8.30 -15.25
CA MET A 279 -14.35 8.49 -15.77
C MET A 279 -14.38 9.49 -16.93
N GLY A 280 -13.47 10.48 -16.87
CA GLY A 280 -13.25 11.43 -17.96
C GLY A 280 -12.73 10.77 -19.24
N ASN A 281 -12.52 11.58 -20.29
CA ASN A 281 -12.09 11.09 -21.60
C ASN A 281 -10.70 10.46 -21.60
N THR A 282 -9.84 10.83 -20.65
CA THR A 282 -8.48 10.31 -20.52
C THR A 282 -8.18 10.01 -19.06
N GLY A 283 -7.54 8.88 -18.80
CA GLY A 283 -7.12 8.50 -17.47
C GLY A 283 -5.97 7.51 -17.46
N ALA A 284 -5.68 6.99 -16.27
CA ALA A 284 -4.77 5.90 -16.05
C ALA A 284 -5.45 4.79 -15.26
N ILE A 285 -4.99 3.57 -15.50
CA ILE A 285 -5.42 2.37 -14.81
C ILE A 285 -4.20 1.58 -14.38
N THR A 286 -4.26 1.07 -13.16
CA THR A 286 -3.27 0.21 -12.54
C THR A 286 -3.99 -1.03 -12.04
N LEU A 287 -3.46 -2.19 -12.41
CA LEU A 287 -3.91 -3.49 -11.97
C LEU A 287 -2.79 -4.10 -11.13
N ALA A 288 -3.12 -4.49 -9.92
CA ALA A 288 -2.19 -5.07 -8.96
C ALA A 288 -2.81 -6.27 -8.25
N THR A 289 -1.97 -7.14 -7.73
CA THR A 289 -2.37 -8.05 -6.66
C THR A 289 -2.08 -7.38 -5.33
N GLU A 290 -3.01 -7.51 -4.39
CA GLU A 290 -2.90 -6.93 -3.06
C GLU A 290 -2.84 -8.04 -2.03
N GLY A 291 -1.86 -7.97 -1.14
CA GLY A 291 -1.99 -8.56 0.18
C GLY A 291 -2.18 -7.46 1.21
N ALA A 292 -3.12 -7.66 2.12
CA ALA A 292 -3.48 -6.72 3.16
C ALA A 292 -3.51 -7.41 4.52
N ALA A 293 -3.02 -6.71 5.53
CA ALA A 293 -3.07 -7.13 6.92
C ALA A 293 -3.24 -5.90 7.82
N GLN A 294 -3.53 -6.14 9.09
CA GLN A 294 -3.58 -5.09 10.09
C GLN A 294 -2.67 -5.44 11.27
N ALA A 295 -1.96 -4.42 11.77
CA ALA A 295 -1.19 -4.50 13.01
C ALA A 295 -1.85 -3.60 14.08
N LYS A 296 -1.80 -4.06 15.33
CA LYS A 296 -2.23 -3.25 16.48
C LYS A 296 -1.06 -2.43 17.00
N ALA A 297 -1.28 -1.13 17.17
CA ALA A 297 -0.34 -0.19 17.77
C ALA A 297 -1.01 0.43 19.01
N GLY A 298 -0.97 -0.27 20.13
CA GLY A 298 -1.78 0.11 21.30
C GLY A 298 -3.29 0.05 20.97
N ALA A 299 -3.97 1.20 21.04
CA ALA A 299 -5.39 1.32 20.69
C ALA A 299 -5.62 1.62 19.18
N ASP A 300 -4.58 1.98 18.45
CA ASP A 300 -4.65 2.30 17.03
C ASP A 300 -4.49 1.05 16.16
N ILE A 301 -4.99 1.14 14.93
CA ILE A 301 -4.86 0.11 13.89
C ILE A 301 -4.00 0.68 12.77
N VAL A 302 -3.02 -0.10 12.33
CA VAL A 302 -2.14 0.22 11.22
C VAL A 302 -2.42 -0.74 10.07
N ASP A 303 -2.76 -0.20 8.91
CA ASP A 303 -2.96 -0.99 7.70
C ASP A 303 -1.60 -1.32 7.05
N LEU A 304 -1.38 -2.60 6.78
CA LEU A 304 -0.18 -3.10 6.11
C LEU A 304 -0.59 -3.60 4.72
N LYS A 305 0.08 -3.11 3.69
CA LYS A 305 -0.25 -3.47 2.30
C LYS A 305 0.98 -3.90 1.52
N ALA A 306 0.84 -4.94 0.70
CA ALA A 306 1.80 -5.36 -0.29
C ALA A 306 1.14 -5.40 -1.66
N LEU A 307 1.53 -4.46 -2.53
CA LEU A 307 0.99 -4.28 -3.87
C LEU A 307 2.03 -4.68 -4.91
N VAL A 308 1.67 -5.61 -5.78
CA VAL A 308 2.48 -5.97 -6.96
C VAL A 308 1.72 -5.54 -8.20
N VAL A 309 2.19 -4.45 -8.84
CA VAL A 309 1.63 -3.95 -10.09
C VAL A 309 1.94 -4.92 -11.20
N VAL A 310 0.88 -5.49 -11.76
CA VAL A 310 0.93 -6.46 -12.86
C VAL A 310 0.83 -5.73 -14.20
N GLN A 311 0.00 -4.70 -14.26
CA GLN A 311 -0.17 -3.89 -15.46
C GLN A 311 -0.54 -2.46 -15.11
N ALA A 312 -0.03 -1.50 -15.88
CA ALA A 312 -0.46 -0.12 -15.81
C ALA A 312 -0.54 0.45 -17.23
N GLY A 313 -1.47 1.36 -17.45
CA GLY A 313 -1.68 1.97 -18.76
C GLY A 313 -2.42 3.29 -18.68
N VAL A 314 -2.35 4.04 -19.78
CA VAL A 314 -3.20 5.20 -20.02
C VAL A 314 -4.34 4.80 -20.95
N PHE A 315 -5.50 5.38 -20.73
CA PHE A 315 -6.68 5.08 -21.52
C PHE A 315 -7.37 6.33 -22.07
N THR A 316 -8.13 6.13 -23.15
CA THR A 316 -9.20 7.03 -23.57
C THR A 316 -10.57 6.36 -23.48
N LYS A 317 -11.65 7.13 -23.59
CA LYS A 317 -13.03 6.63 -23.68
C LYS A 317 -13.73 7.08 -24.96
#